data_AF-A0A954LAF2-F1
#
_entry.id   AF-A0A954LAF2-F1
#
_cell.length_a   1.000
_cell.length_b   1.000
_cell.length_c   1.000
_cell.angle_alpha   90.00
_cell.angle_beta   90.00
_cell.angle_gamma   90.00
#
_symmetry.space_group_name_H-M   'P 1'
#
loop_
_entity.id
_entity.type
_entity.pdbx_description
1 polymer ?
#
loop_
_entity_poly.entity_id
_entity_poly.type
_entity_poly.pdbx_seq_one_letter_code
_entity_poly.pdbx_strand_id
1 'polypeptide(L)'
;WQDQIHGAHSGHPVYNARGIGICLIGNFEQQPPTQKQLNSLKLLVKVLAKRHQIPGHRILGHASIKATACPGTYFPLKEVRSFTDQP
;
A
#
# COMPACT_ATOMS: atom_id res chain seq x y z
N TRP A 1 10.20 -12.41 -10.99
CA TRP A 1 11.35 -11.51 -10.78
C TRP A 1 12.26 -12.26 -9.82
N GLN A 2 13.32 -12.91 -10.31
CA GLN A 2 14.12 -13.82 -9.49
C GLN A 2 15.31 -13.13 -8.79
N ASP A 3 15.72 -11.95 -9.29
CA ASP A 3 16.87 -11.19 -8.77
C ASP A 3 16.46 -9.87 -8.09
N GLN A 4 15.31 -9.84 -7.41
CA GLN A 4 14.84 -8.65 -6.73
C GLN A 4 15.76 -8.27 -5.56
N ILE A 5 16.38 -7.08 -5.61
CA ILE A 5 17.03 -6.47 -4.45
C ILE A 5 15.94 -5.99 -3.47
N HIS A 6 16.20 -6.10 -2.17
CA HIS A 6 15.29 -5.64 -1.12
C HIS A 6 14.96 -4.14 -1.29
N GLY A 7 13.69 -3.78 -1.07
CA GLY A 7 13.28 -2.39 -1.02
C GLY A 7 13.83 -1.64 0.20
N ALA A 8 13.62 -0.32 0.25
CA ALA A 8 13.99 0.53 1.40
C ALA A 8 12.79 1.32 1.97
N HIS A 9 11.56 0.93 1.63
CA HIS A 9 10.35 1.75 1.82
C HIS A 9 9.74 1.65 3.23
N SER A 10 9.93 0.54 3.94
CA SER A 10 9.23 0.31 5.23
C SER A 10 10.08 0.66 6.45
N GLY A 11 11.40 0.70 6.30
CA GLY A 11 12.34 0.74 7.43
C GLY A 11 12.36 -0.55 8.26
N HIS A 12 11.75 -1.63 7.77
CA HIS A 12 11.70 -2.93 8.44
C HIS A 12 12.20 -4.04 7.48
N PRO A 13 13.24 -4.82 7.85
CA PRO A 13 13.90 -5.76 6.93
C PRO A 13 12.94 -6.75 6.24
N VAL A 14 12.01 -7.35 7.00
CA VAL A 14 11.05 -8.33 6.45
C VAL A 14 10.13 -7.72 5.39
N TYR A 15 9.58 -6.53 5.64
CA TYR A 15 8.66 -5.87 4.70
C TYR A 15 9.39 -5.28 3.49
N ASN A 16 10.65 -4.89 3.65
CA ASN A 16 11.52 -4.50 2.55
C ASN A 16 11.91 -5.69 1.65
N ALA A 17 12.11 -6.87 2.24
CA ALA A 17 12.50 -8.08 1.51
C ALA A 17 11.32 -8.79 0.83
N ARG A 18 10.13 -8.73 1.43
CA ARG A 18 8.96 -9.54 1.01
C ARG A 18 7.72 -8.72 0.64
N GLY A 19 7.76 -7.41 0.81
CA GLY A 19 6.62 -6.51 0.55
C GLY A 19 6.76 -5.77 -0.78
N ILE A 20 5.63 -5.25 -1.24
CA ILE A 20 5.59 -4.28 -2.34
C ILE A 20 5.29 -2.91 -1.73
N GLY A 21 6.24 -1.99 -1.81
CA GLY A 21 6.04 -0.60 -1.41
C GLY A 21 5.39 0.21 -2.52
N ILE A 22 4.19 0.76 -2.27
CA ILE A 22 3.53 1.70 -3.18
C ILE A 22 3.53 3.07 -2.51
N CYS A 23 4.21 4.04 -3.13
CA CYS A 23 4.21 5.43 -2.69
C CYS A 23 3.21 6.23 -3.53
N LEU A 24 2.23 6.85 -2.86
CA LEU A 24 1.33 7.79 -3.51
C LEU A 24 1.77 9.21 -3.16
N ILE A 25 2.13 10.01 -4.17
CA ILE A 25 2.72 11.33 -3.95
C ILE A 25 1.67 12.31 -3.41
N GLY A 26 1.97 12.89 -2.25
CA GLY A 26 1.12 13.88 -1.57
C GLY A 26 1.38 13.88 -0.06
N ASN A 27 0.82 14.88 0.64
CA ASN A 27 0.76 14.90 2.10
C ASN A 27 -0.67 14.65 2.56
N PHE A 28 -0.99 13.39 2.89
CA PHE A 28 -2.34 13.01 3.31
C PHE A 28 -2.59 13.16 4.81
N GLU A 29 -1.69 13.83 5.53
CA GLU A 29 -2.02 14.40 6.85
C GLU A 29 -2.86 15.68 6.72
N GLN A 30 -2.87 16.33 5.55
CA GLN A 30 -3.57 17.60 5.33
C GLN A 30 -4.83 17.48 4.48
N GLN A 31 -4.86 16.53 3.53
CA GLN A 31 -5.97 16.38 2.59
C GLN A 31 -6.04 14.94 2.05
N PRO A 32 -7.21 14.45 1.60
CA PRO A 32 -7.29 13.14 0.97
C PRO A 32 -6.58 13.12 -0.40
N PRO A 33 -6.18 11.94 -0.92
CA PRO A 33 -5.72 11.82 -2.29
C PRO A 33 -6.82 12.19 -3.30
N THR A 34 -6.43 12.64 -4.49
CA THR A 34 -7.41 12.90 -5.55
C THR A 34 -8.14 11.64 -5.99
N GLN A 35 -9.35 11.77 -6.52
CA GLN A 35 -10.11 10.61 -7.01
C GLN A 35 -9.35 9.84 -8.09
N LYS A 36 -8.62 10.55 -8.98
CA LYS A 36 -7.78 9.93 -10.01
C LYS A 36 -6.65 9.09 -9.40
N GLN A 37 -5.97 9.61 -8.38
CA GLN A 37 -4.95 8.87 -7.63
C GLN A 37 -5.52 7.63 -6.96
N LEU A 38 -6.67 7.75 -6.28
CA LEU A 38 -7.33 6.62 -5.63
C LEU A 38 -7.74 5.54 -6.62
N ASN A 39 -8.31 5.91 -7.77
CA ASN A 39 -8.72 4.95 -8.79
C ASN A 39 -7.52 4.18 -9.37
N SER A 40 -6.43 4.89 -9.69
CA SER A 40 -5.19 4.25 -10.18
C SER A 40 -4.57 3.35 -9.11
N LEU A 41 -4.54 3.79 -7.85
CA LEU A 41 -4.03 3.00 -6.74
C LEU A 41 -4.83 1.70 -6.56
N LYS A 42 -6.16 1.78 -6.52
CA LYS A 42 -7.03 0.60 -6.37
C LYS A 42 -6.83 -0.41 -7.50
N LEU A 43 -6.72 0.06 -8.74
CA LEU A 43 -6.46 -0.81 -9.88
C LEU A 43 -5.11 -1.52 -9.73
N LEU A 44 -4.05 -0.78 -9.38
CA LEU A 44 -2.71 -1.34 -9.17
C LEU A 44 -2.73 -2.38 -8.04
N VAL A 45 -3.30 -2.03 -6.89
CA VAL A 45 -3.41 -2.92 -5.72
C VAL A 45 -4.18 -4.18 -6.09
N LYS A 46 -5.31 -4.07 -6.81
CA LYS A 46 -6.08 -5.24 -7.27
C LYS A 46 -5.26 -6.17 -8.15
N VAL A 47 -4.54 -5.61 -9.13
CA VAL A 47 -3.70 -6.41 -10.06
C VAL A 47 -2.58 -7.13 -9.31
N LEU A 48 -1.87 -6.43 -8.42
CA LEU A 48 -0.76 -7.01 -7.67
C LEU A 48 -1.24 -8.02 -6.63
N ALA A 49 -2.33 -7.72 -5.92
CA ALA A 49 -2.93 -8.63 -4.96
C ALA A 49 -3.36 -9.94 -5.62
N LYS A 50 -4.05 -9.87 -6.77
CA LYS A 50 -4.43 -11.05 -7.55
C LYS A 50 -3.20 -11.82 -8.04
N ARG A 51 -2.20 -11.13 -8.61
CA ARG A 51 -0.99 -11.77 -9.17
C ARG A 51 -0.16 -12.50 -8.10
N HIS A 52 -0.10 -11.95 -6.89
CA HIS A 52 0.75 -12.45 -5.81
C HIS A 52 -0.03 -13.10 -4.66
N GLN A 53 -1.35 -13.31 -4.84
CA GLN A 53 -2.24 -13.92 -3.85
C GLN A 53 -2.16 -13.24 -2.48
N ILE A 54 -2.16 -11.91 -2.47
CA ILE A 54 -2.08 -11.10 -1.25
C ILE A 54 -3.51 -10.82 -0.76
N PRO A 55 -3.92 -11.34 0.41
CA PRO A 55 -5.25 -11.08 0.95
C PRO A 55 -5.38 -9.65 1.50
N GLY A 56 -6.58 -9.12 1.57
CA GLY A 56 -6.83 -7.71 1.94
C GLY A 56 -6.29 -7.28 3.28
N HIS A 57 -6.32 -8.17 4.28
CA HIS A 57 -5.76 -7.89 5.60
C HIS A 57 -4.23 -7.70 5.60
N ARG A 58 -3.52 -8.12 4.53
CA ARG A 58 -2.09 -7.88 4.32
C ARG A 58 -1.76 -6.62 3.53
N ILE A 59 -2.77 -5.83 3.13
CA ILE A 59 -2.57 -4.47 2.62
C ILE A 59 -2.44 -3.55 3.83
N LEU A 60 -1.25 -3.06 4.11
CA LEU A 60 -0.94 -2.29 5.32
C LEU A 60 -0.62 -0.84 5.00
N GLY A 61 -0.98 0.06 5.91
CA GLY A 61 -0.41 1.41 5.93
C GLY A 61 0.98 1.38 6.56
N HIS A 62 1.86 2.33 6.20
CA HIS A 62 3.23 2.36 6.71
C HIS A 62 3.29 2.51 8.25
N ALA A 63 2.36 3.26 8.83
CA ALA A 63 2.18 3.42 10.28
C ALA A 63 1.92 2.09 11.02
N SER A 64 1.44 1.05 10.34
CA SER A 64 1.27 -0.29 10.93
C SER A 64 2.59 -1.06 11.05
N ILE A 65 3.67 -0.58 10.44
CA ILE A 65 4.99 -1.25 10.39
C ILE A 65 6.04 -0.45 11.16
N LYS A 66 5.96 0.88 11.13
CA LYS A 66 6.92 1.81 11.74
C LYS A 66 6.18 2.96 12.41
N ALA A 67 6.76 3.53 13.46
CA ALA A 67 6.29 4.81 14.00
C ALA A 67 6.49 5.94 12.97
N THR A 68 5.43 6.27 12.24
CA THR A 68 5.40 7.31 11.21
C THR A 68 3.95 7.78 10.99
N ALA A 69 3.78 9.00 10.50
CA ALA A 69 2.48 9.53 10.07
C ALA A 69 2.01 8.92 8.73
N CYS A 70 2.91 8.37 7.91
CA CYS A 70 2.57 7.77 6.62
C CYS A 70 1.60 6.57 6.80
N PRO A 71 0.53 6.43 6.01
CA PRO A 71 0.23 7.14 4.76
C PRO A 71 -0.56 8.44 4.94
N GLY A 72 -0.83 8.88 6.16
CA GLY A 72 -1.61 10.07 6.46
C GLY A 72 -3.03 9.75 6.94
N THR A 73 -3.56 10.60 7.80
CA THR A 73 -4.84 10.48 8.49
C THR A 73 -6.02 10.55 7.52
N TYR A 74 -5.89 11.31 6.44
CA TYR A 74 -6.90 11.41 5.36
C TYR A 74 -6.72 10.33 4.28
N PHE A 75 -5.76 9.42 4.41
CA PHE A 75 -5.58 8.32 3.46
C PHE A 75 -6.63 7.22 3.71
N PRO A 76 -7.46 6.86 2.71
CA PRO A 76 -8.58 5.94 2.91
C PRO A 76 -8.15 4.46 2.83
N LEU A 77 -7.30 4.00 3.76
CA LEU A 77 -6.74 2.64 3.73
C LEU A 77 -7.82 1.54 3.73
N LYS A 78 -8.92 1.75 4.44
CA LYS A 78 -10.05 0.80 4.47
C LYS A 78 -10.68 0.62 3.08
N GLU A 79 -10.82 1.70 2.32
CA GLU A 79 -11.37 1.70 0.97
C GLU A 79 -10.44 0.99 -0.03
N VAL A 80 -9.12 1.08 0.18
CA VAL A 80 -8.13 0.36 -0.64
C VAL A 80 -8.15 -1.13 -0.33
N ARG A 81 -8.38 -1.53 0.93
CA ARG A 81 -8.43 -2.93 1.38
C ARG A 81 -9.63 -3.70 0.85
N SER A 82 -10.82 -3.10 0.89
CA SER A 82 -12.10 -3.75 0.60
C SER A 82 -12.23 -4.30 -0.83
N PHE A 83 -11.33 -3.92 -1.74
CA PHE A 83 -11.35 -4.38 -3.14
C PHE A 83 -10.78 -5.78 -3.38
N THR A 84 -10.18 -6.41 -2.37
CA THR A 84 -9.50 -7.72 -2.51
C THR A 84 -10.30 -8.91 -1.97
N ASP A 85 -11.44 -8.66 -1.32
CA ASP A 85 -12.34 -9.70 -0.80
C ASP A 85 -13.44 -10.08 -1.82
N GLN A 86 -13.33 -9.63 -3.06
CA GLN A 86 -14.25 -10.04 -4.13
C GLN A 86 -13.76 -11.33 -4.79
N PRO A 87 -14.66 -12.31 -5.03
CA PRO A 87 -14.30 -13.63 -5.56
C PRO A 87 -13.62 -13.58 -6.93
#